data_AF-A0A1I3L6I1-F1
#
_entry.id   AF-A0A1I3L6I1-F1
#
_cell.length_a   1.000
_cell.length_b   1.000
_cell.length_c   1.000
_cell.angle_alpha   90.00
_cell.angle_beta   90.00
_cell.angle_gamma   90.00
#
_symmetry.space_group_name_H-M   'P 1'
#
loop_
_entity.id
_entity.type
_entity.pdbx_description
1 polymer ?
#
loop_
_entity_poly.entity_id
_entity_poly.type
_entity_poly.pdbx_seq_one_letter_code
_entity_poly.pdbx_strand_id
1 'polypeptide(L)'
;MSENLTSKEYSPEELKEAFLKMYGGDEASIRLYSSPARINIIGEHIDYNGGKVFPASINRYLYIAIRKRVDTKILYNDARFPGSYEFDINQTFVYDKANDYANYLNGILSQLKERGFKFDCGFEILMASNIPAGGGISSSSALECGFAYAVIDTFGFNLDRIEIAKLGQMSEHNFMNVKCGIMDQFIIATGKKKSRRAAGL
;
A
#
# COMPACT_ATOMS: atom_id res chain seq x y z
N MET A 1 -22.49 -5.31 -19.96
CA MET A 1 -21.16 -5.70 -20.46
C MET A 1 -20.22 -4.56 -20.17
N SER A 2 -19.26 -4.79 -19.29
CA SER A 2 -18.34 -3.80 -18.73
C SER A 2 -17.13 -3.63 -19.65
N GLU A 3 -17.07 -2.52 -20.37
CA GLU A 3 -15.85 -2.09 -21.07
C GLU A 3 -15.03 -1.14 -20.19
N ASN A 4 -13.70 -1.35 -20.20
CA ASN A 4 -12.65 -0.39 -19.84
C ASN A 4 -12.40 -0.03 -18.36
N LEU A 5 -11.94 -1.01 -17.56
CA LEU A 5 -11.27 -0.74 -16.27
C LEU A 5 -9.74 -0.93 -16.30
N THR A 6 -9.14 -1.28 -17.43
CA THR A 6 -7.71 -1.63 -17.54
C THR A 6 -6.79 -0.49 -18.00
N SER A 7 -7.34 0.68 -18.38
CA SER A 7 -6.57 1.82 -18.93
C SER A 7 -6.80 3.18 -18.27
N LYS A 8 -7.67 3.29 -17.27
CA LYS A 8 -7.99 4.58 -16.64
C LYS A 8 -6.90 5.01 -15.65
N GLU A 9 -6.41 6.24 -15.80
CA GLU A 9 -5.94 7.01 -14.65
C GLU A 9 -7.13 7.17 -13.70
N TYR A 10 -7.01 6.65 -12.47
CA TYR A 10 -8.01 6.91 -11.44
C TYR A 10 -7.81 8.32 -10.92
N SER A 11 -8.85 9.15 -10.98
CA SER A 11 -8.81 10.42 -10.26
C SER A 11 -9.04 10.18 -8.76
N PRO A 12 -8.41 10.97 -7.88
CA PRO A 12 -8.73 11.00 -6.45
C PRO A 12 -10.23 11.13 -6.15
N GLU A 13 -10.95 11.88 -6.98
CA GLU A 13 -12.38 12.15 -6.88
C GLU A 13 -13.21 10.90 -7.22
N GLU A 14 -12.90 10.21 -8.33
CA GLU A 14 -13.58 8.95 -8.70
C GLU A 14 -13.44 7.89 -7.59
N LEU A 15 -12.28 7.81 -6.94
CA LEU A 15 -12.05 6.87 -5.84
C LEU A 15 -12.86 7.24 -4.59
N LYS A 16 -12.97 8.52 -4.26
CA LYS A 16 -13.82 8.99 -3.15
C LYS A 16 -15.29 8.71 -3.39
N GLU A 17 -15.79 9.01 -4.59
CA GLU A 17 -17.18 8.73 -4.96
C GLU A 17 -17.48 7.23 -4.87
N ALA A 18 -16.57 6.38 -5.37
CA ALA A 18 -16.70 4.94 -5.26
C ALA A 18 -16.68 4.46 -3.80
N PHE A 19 -15.83 5.07 -2.96
CA PHE A 19 -15.74 4.79 -1.53
C PHE A 19 -17.06 5.12 -0.83
N LEU A 20 -17.62 6.31 -1.06
CA LEU A 20 -18.90 6.74 -0.49
C LEU A 20 -20.06 5.87 -0.98
N LYS A 21 -20.05 5.47 -2.25
CA LYS A 21 -21.06 4.56 -2.79
C LYS A 21 -21.02 3.18 -2.11
N MET A 22 -19.82 2.71 -1.75
CA MET A 22 -19.60 1.41 -1.13
C MET A 22 -19.92 1.41 0.37
N TYR A 23 -19.42 2.40 1.11
CA TYR A 23 -19.47 2.42 2.57
C TYR A 23 -20.41 3.47 3.15
N GLY A 24 -20.94 4.40 2.34
CA GLY A 24 -21.76 5.53 2.80
C GLY A 24 -20.97 6.52 3.65
N GLY A 25 -21.66 7.19 4.58
CA GLY A 25 -21.04 8.08 5.57
C GLY A 25 -20.58 9.43 5.02
N ASP A 26 -19.74 10.13 5.80
CA ASP A 26 -19.27 11.48 5.51
C ASP A 26 -17.96 11.47 4.69
N GLU A 27 -17.90 12.35 3.68
CA GLU A 27 -16.75 12.51 2.78
C GLU A 27 -15.55 13.14 3.49
N ALA A 28 -15.78 14.08 4.41
CA ALA A 28 -14.70 14.85 5.03
C ALA A 28 -13.75 13.99 5.89
N SER A 29 -14.20 12.80 6.28
CA SER A 29 -13.43 11.83 7.05
C SER A 29 -12.59 10.86 6.19
N ILE A 30 -12.72 10.92 4.86
CA ILE A 30 -11.97 10.07 3.92
C ILE A 30 -10.61 10.72 3.64
N ARG A 31 -9.54 9.97 3.91
CA ARG A 31 -8.17 10.35 3.53
C ARG A 31 -7.73 9.60 2.29
N LEU A 32 -7.01 10.29 1.40
CA LEU A 32 -6.49 9.74 0.15
C LEU A 32 -4.97 9.68 0.15
N TYR A 33 -4.45 8.57 -0.36
CA TYR A 33 -3.02 8.32 -0.50
C TYR A 33 -2.73 7.70 -1.85
N SER A 34 -1.49 7.86 -2.30
CA SER A 34 -0.97 7.22 -3.51
C SER A 34 0.42 6.66 -3.27
N SER A 35 0.69 5.48 -3.80
CA SER A 35 1.99 4.82 -3.76
C SER A 35 2.44 4.47 -5.18
N PRO A 36 3.64 4.89 -5.61
CA PRO A 36 4.12 4.60 -6.96
C PRO A 36 4.59 3.15 -7.08
N ALA A 37 4.48 2.59 -8.30
CA ALA A 37 5.25 1.42 -8.70
C ALA A 37 6.70 1.81 -9.02
N ARG A 38 7.58 0.81 -9.10
CA ARG A 38 8.98 1.00 -9.47
C ARG A 38 9.42 0.03 -10.55
N ILE A 39 10.35 0.46 -11.39
CA ILE A 39 11.16 -0.42 -12.21
C ILE A 39 12.59 -0.40 -11.69
N ASN A 40 13.30 -1.51 -11.81
CA ASN A 40 14.74 -1.51 -11.63
C ASN A 40 15.38 -1.26 -13.01
N ILE A 41 16.27 -0.26 -13.11
CA ILE A 41 16.93 0.06 -14.38
C ILE A 41 18.19 -0.80 -14.55
N ILE A 42 18.94 -1.04 -13.47
CA ILE A 42 20.10 -1.95 -13.44
C ILE A 42 20.40 -2.40 -12.00
N GLY A 43 21.00 -3.59 -11.87
CA GLY A 43 21.39 -4.16 -10.57
C GLY A 43 20.36 -5.14 -10.01
N GLU A 44 19.75 -5.98 -10.85
CA GLU A 44 18.96 -7.12 -10.39
C GLU A 44 19.84 -8.12 -9.61
N HIS A 45 19.27 -8.75 -8.58
CA HIS A 45 19.89 -9.88 -7.87
C HIS A 45 21.21 -9.59 -7.10
N ILE A 46 21.53 -8.32 -6.86
CA ILE A 46 22.74 -7.94 -6.10
C ILE A 46 22.43 -7.16 -4.82
N ASP A 47 21.20 -6.70 -4.62
CA ASP A 47 20.81 -5.92 -3.43
C ASP A 47 20.90 -6.74 -2.14
N TYR A 48 20.45 -7.99 -2.16
CA TYR A 48 20.60 -8.92 -1.03
C TYR A 48 22.05 -9.36 -0.76
N ASN A 49 22.99 -9.02 -1.66
CA ASN A 49 24.42 -9.24 -1.49
C ASN A 49 25.20 -7.96 -1.15
N GLY A 50 24.51 -6.86 -0.82
CA GLY A 50 25.14 -5.57 -0.54
C GLY A 50 25.63 -4.80 -1.78
N GLY A 51 25.19 -5.22 -2.97
CA GLY A 51 25.45 -4.53 -4.24
C GLY A 51 24.66 -3.24 -4.38
N LYS A 52 25.14 -2.35 -5.25
CA LYS A 52 24.46 -1.08 -5.58
C LYS A 52 23.43 -1.32 -6.68
N VAL A 53 22.26 -0.72 -6.52
CA VAL A 53 21.12 -0.86 -7.45
C VAL A 53 20.64 0.51 -7.93
N PHE A 54 19.99 0.55 -9.10
CA PHE A 54 19.48 1.80 -9.68
C PHE A 54 17.99 1.70 -10.08
N PRO A 55 17.07 1.71 -9.11
CA PRO A 55 15.65 1.72 -9.39
C PRO A 55 15.09 3.13 -9.63
N ALA A 56 13.95 3.19 -10.32
CA ALA A 56 13.17 4.42 -10.51
C ALA A 56 11.67 4.16 -10.35
N SER A 57 10.96 5.07 -9.69
CA SER A 57 9.50 5.08 -9.65
C SER A 57 8.93 5.40 -11.03
N ILE A 58 7.86 4.71 -11.45
CA ILE A 58 7.15 4.97 -12.71
C ILE A 58 5.79 5.63 -12.47
N ASN A 59 5.20 6.21 -13.52
CA ASN A 59 3.87 6.83 -13.49
C ASN A 59 2.73 5.79 -13.45
N ARG A 60 2.85 4.81 -12.57
CA ARG A 60 1.79 3.86 -12.21
C ARG A 60 1.66 3.87 -10.70
N TYR A 61 0.45 3.94 -10.20
CA TYR A 61 0.14 4.18 -8.82
C TYR A 61 -0.91 3.19 -8.30
N LEU A 62 -0.75 2.84 -7.04
CA LEU A 62 -1.81 2.38 -6.17
C LEU A 62 -2.39 3.60 -5.47
N TYR A 63 -3.71 3.75 -5.50
CA TYR A 63 -4.47 4.74 -4.77
C TYR A 63 -5.22 4.05 -3.63
N ILE A 64 -5.25 4.70 -2.46
CA ILE A 64 -5.87 4.19 -1.25
C ILE A 64 -6.76 5.30 -0.69
N ALA A 65 -8.06 5.03 -0.60
CA ALA A 65 -8.97 5.78 0.26
C ALA A 65 -9.13 5.02 1.57
N ILE A 66 -9.03 5.72 2.71
CA ILE A 66 -9.15 5.12 4.04
C ILE A 66 -9.96 6.04 4.96
N ARG A 67 -10.80 5.42 5.78
CA ARG A 67 -11.56 6.09 6.84
C ARG A 67 -11.55 5.24 8.11
N LYS A 68 -11.29 5.88 9.26
CA LYS A 68 -11.44 5.26 10.58
C LYS A 68 -12.91 4.91 10.83
N ARG A 69 -13.14 3.78 11.48
CA ARG A 69 -14.49 3.37 11.94
C ARG A 69 -14.65 3.68 13.42
N VAL A 70 -15.90 3.59 13.89
CA VAL A 70 -16.24 3.68 15.32
C VAL A 70 -16.15 2.34 16.04
N ASP A 71 -16.15 1.24 15.28
CA ASP A 71 -15.98 -0.13 15.77
C ASP A 71 -14.56 -0.65 15.50
N THR A 72 -14.30 -1.92 15.79
CA THR A 72 -13.01 -2.59 15.63
C THR A 72 -12.85 -3.27 14.28
N LYS A 73 -13.85 -3.17 13.40
CA LYS A 73 -13.86 -3.90 12.13
C LYS A 73 -12.92 -3.28 11.12
N ILE A 74 -12.29 -4.13 10.33
CA ILE A 74 -11.46 -3.75 9.21
C ILE A 74 -12.11 -4.27 7.94
N LEU A 75 -12.34 -3.38 6.96
CA LEU A 75 -12.88 -3.75 5.65
C LEU A 75 -11.87 -3.41 4.56
N TYR A 76 -11.48 -4.41 3.77
CA TYR A 76 -10.65 -4.22 2.58
C TYR A 76 -11.44 -4.50 1.31
N ASN A 77 -11.43 -3.54 0.39
CA ASN A 77 -11.95 -3.69 -0.95
C ASN A 77 -10.97 -3.12 -1.98
N ASP A 78 -10.95 -3.72 -3.17
CA ASP A 78 -10.25 -3.21 -4.35
C ASP A 78 -11.28 -2.97 -5.46
N ALA A 79 -11.23 -1.82 -6.12
CA ALA A 79 -12.19 -1.41 -7.14
C ALA A 79 -12.19 -2.33 -8.38
N ARG A 80 -11.10 -3.08 -8.62
CA ARG A 80 -10.96 -3.99 -9.76
C ARG A 80 -11.23 -5.44 -9.40
N PHE A 81 -10.90 -5.86 -8.17
CA PHE A 81 -11.04 -7.26 -7.76
C PHE A 81 -12.34 -7.45 -6.96
N PRO A 82 -13.29 -8.26 -7.46
CA PRO A 82 -14.53 -8.50 -6.73
C PRO A 82 -14.26 -9.28 -5.44
N GLY A 83 -14.90 -8.84 -4.35
CA GLY A 83 -14.79 -9.46 -3.03
C GLY A 83 -14.40 -8.43 -1.96
N SER A 84 -14.85 -8.68 -0.73
CA SER A 84 -14.50 -7.88 0.45
C SER A 84 -13.84 -8.80 1.45
N TYR A 85 -12.74 -8.34 2.04
CA TYR A 85 -12.16 -9.00 3.21
C TYR A 85 -12.55 -8.24 4.47
N GLU A 86 -12.98 -8.98 5.50
CA GLU A 86 -13.35 -8.43 6.79
C GLU A 86 -12.50 -9.07 7.89
N PHE A 87 -11.99 -8.24 8.79
CA PHE A 87 -11.17 -8.64 9.93
C PHE A 87 -11.52 -7.82 11.17
N ASP A 88 -11.02 -8.21 12.34
CA ASP A 88 -11.07 -7.39 13.55
C ASP A 88 -9.67 -6.87 13.92
N ILE A 89 -9.53 -5.57 14.20
CA ILE A 89 -8.25 -4.96 14.55
C ILE A 89 -7.65 -5.48 15.87
N ASN A 90 -8.42 -6.14 16.72
CA ASN A 90 -7.91 -6.76 17.94
C ASN A 90 -7.44 -8.20 17.75
N GLN A 91 -7.73 -8.83 16.61
CA GLN A 91 -7.35 -10.21 16.38
C GLN A 91 -5.84 -10.34 16.12
N THR A 92 -5.31 -11.55 16.32
CA THR A 92 -3.99 -11.92 15.82
C THR A 92 -4.10 -12.26 14.34
N PHE A 93 -3.36 -11.55 13.50
CA PHE A 93 -3.32 -11.85 12.06
C PHE A 93 -2.42 -13.06 11.80
N VAL A 94 -2.89 -13.97 10.96
CA VAL A 94 -2.14 -15.13 10.49
C VAL A 94 -2.26 -15.21 8.97
N TYR A 95 -1.21 -15.71 8.32
CA TYR A 95 -1.25 -15.93 6.88
C TYR A 95 -2.30 -16.98 6.53
N ASP A 96 -3.14 -16.67 5.55
CA ASP A 96 -4.08 -17.62 4.95
C ASP A 96 -4.11 -17.39 3.44
N LYS A 97 -3.91 -18.45 2.66
CA LYS A 97 -3.96 -18.40 1.20
C LYS A 97 -5.30 -17.83 0.68
N ALA A 98 -6.41 -18.05 1.41
CA ALA A 98 -7.73 -17.51 1.05
C ALA A 98 -7.80 -15.98 1.13
N ASN A 99 -6.93 -15.34 1.92
CA ASN A 99 -6.89 -13.90 2.11
C ASN A 99 -6.21 -13.14 0.95
N ASP A 100 -5.59 -13.84 -0.01
CA ASP A 100 -4.96 -13.26 -1.20
C ASP A 100 -4.15 -11.97 -0.90
N TYR A 101 -4.49 -10.82 -1.52
CA TYR A 101 -3.82 -9.54 -1.32
C TYR A 101 -3.93 -9.01 0.11
N ALA A 102 -4.96 -9.40 0.86
CA ALA A 102 -5.15 -8.97 2.24
C ALA A 102 -4.05 -9.48 3.17
N ASN A 103 -3.33 -10.56 2.80
CA ASN A 103 -2.16 -11.00 3.57
C ASN A 103 -1.07 -9.93 3.65
N TYR A 104 -0.80 -9.19 2.57
CA TYR A 104 0.18 -8.10 2.59
C TYR A 104 -0.23 -6.98 3.57
N LEU A 105 -1.53 -6.64 3.59
CA LEU A 105 -2.07 -5.62 4.49
C LEU A 105 -2.04 -6.09 5.96
N ASN A 106 -2.46 -7.34 6.19
CA ASN A 106 -2.44 -7.96 7.52
C ASN A 106 -1.02 -8.13 8.07
N GLY A 107 -0.05 -8.41 7.20
CA GLY A 107 1.38 -8.45 7.55
C GLY A 107 1.88 -7.09 8.06
N ILE A 108 1.54 -6.00 7.38
CA ILE A 108 1.84 -4.64 7.86
C ILE A 108 1.20 -4.37 9.23
N LEU A 109 -0.07 -4.70 9.42
CA LEU A 109 -0.74 -4.50 10.70
C LEU A 109 -0.12 -5.36 11.82
N SER A 110 0.27 -6.61 11.53
CA SER A 110 0.98 -7.48 12.48
C SER A 110 2.29 -6.85 12.91
N GLN A 111 3.09 -6.37 11.96
CA GLN A 111 4.39 -5.73 12.22
C GLN A 111 4.25 -4.42 13.01
N LEU A 112 3.20 -3.63 12.78
CA LEU A 112 2.90 -2.46 13.61
C LEU A 112 2.55 -2.86 15.05
N LYS A 113 1.68 -3.88 15.22
CA LYS A 113 1.32 -4.38 16.56
C LYS A 113 2.53 -4.94 17.31
N GLU A 114 3.40 -5.68 16.64
CA GLU A 114 4.65 -6.21 17.21
C GLU A 114 5.60 -5.10 17.69
N ARG A 115 5.60 -3.93 17.02
CA ARG A 115 6.34 -2.73 17.46
C ARG A 115 5.62 -1.94 18.55
N GLY A 116 4.49 -2.42 19.05
CA GLY A 116 3.75 -1.81 20.16
C GLY A 116 2.75 -0.72 19.77
N PHE A 117 2.49 -0.52 18.47
CA PHE A 117 1.44 0.39 18.02
C PHE A 117 0.06 -0.14 18.40
N LYS A 118 -0.76 0.73 18.99
CA LYS A 118 -2.11 0.39 19.47
C LYS A 118 -3.14 1.09 18.61
N PHE A 119 -4.10 0.31 18.15
CA PHE A 119 -5.25 0.80 17.41
C PHE A 119 -6.44 0.93 18.36
N ASP A 120 -7.06 2.10 18.35
CA ASP A 120 -8.26 2.42 19.13
C ASP A 120 -9.55 2.02 18.40
N CYS A 121 -9.49 1.92 17.08
CA CYS A 121 -10.60 1.48 16.23
C CYS A 121 -10.10 0.77 14.97
N GLY A 122 -11.05 0.17 14.27
CA GLY A 122 -10.87 -0.36 12.93
C GLY A 122 -11.00 0.72 11.86
N PHE A 123 -11.04 0.31 10.60
CA PHE A 123 -11.05 1.20 9.46
C PHE A 123 -11.54 0.48 8.21
N GLU A 124 -11.87 1.25 7.19
CA GLU A 124 -12.27 0.73 5.89
C GLU A 124 -11.39 1.36 4.83
N ILE A 125 -10.97 0.55 3.87
CA ILE A 125 -10.20 1.01 2.72
C ILE A 125 -10.88 0.63 1.42
N LEU A 126 -10.71 1.49 0.42
CA LEU A 126 -10.92 1.14 -0.98
C LEU A 126 -9.63 1.43 -1.73
N MET A 127 -9.16 0.42 -2.45
CA MET A 127 -7.95 0.51 -3.26
C MET A 127 -8.31 0.55 -4.74
N ALA A 128 -7.53 1.28 -5.52
CA ALA A 128 -7.58 1.25 -6.98
C ALA A 128 -6.16 1.37 -7.51
N SER A 129 -5.83 0.66 -8.59
CA SER A 129 -4.47 0.66 -9.10
C SER A 129 -4.42 0.53 -10.61
N ASN A 130 -3.47 1.22 -11.22
CA ASN A 130 -3.09 1.04 -12.63
C ASN A 130 -1.73 0.33 -12.77
N ILE A 131 -1.24 -0.28 -11.68
CA ILE A 131 -0.09 -1.16 -11.64
C ILE A 131 -0.55 -2.57 -12.09
N PRO A 132 0.05 -3.14 -13.16
CA PRO A 132 -0.19 -4.52 -13.55
C PRO A 132 0.16 -5.50 -12.44
N ALA A 133 -0.73 -6.42 -12.13
CA ALA A 133 -0.42 -7.53 -11.25
C ALA A 133 0.67 -8.43 -11.89
N GLY A 134 1.63 -8.89 -11.09
CA GLY A 134 2.64 -9.87 -11.52
C GLY A 134 3.66 -9.38 -12.56
N GLY A 135 3.72 -8.08 -12.86
CA GLY A 135 4.59 -7.53 -13.92
C GLY A 135 6.06 -7.32 -13.55
N GLY A 136 6.54 -7.82 -12.41
CA GLY A 136 7.93 -7.59 -11.94
C GLY A 136 8.24 -6.14 -11.52
N ILE A 137 7.22 -5.31 -11.33
CA ILE A 137 7.32 -3.87 -11.03
C ILE A 137 7.03 -3.52 -9.55
N SER A 138 7.24 -4.48 -8.64
CA SER A 138 6.95 -4.39 -7.19
C SER A 138 5.55 -3.93 -6.84
N SER A 139 4.55 -4.62 -7.37
CA SER A 139 3.17 -4.40 -6.95
C SER A 139 2.97 -4.69 -5.46
N SER A 140 3.68 -5.65 -4.85
CA SER A 140 3.58 -5.92 -3.41
C SER A 140 4.17 -4.79 -2.56
N SER A 141 5.40 -4.34 -2.86
CA SER A 141 6.01 -3.26 -2.09
C SER A 141 5.26 -1.93 -2.23
N ALA A 142 4.63 -1.66 -3.38
CA ALA A 142 3.77 -0.50 -3.56
C ALA A 142 2.52 -0.58 -2.67
N LEU A 143 1.93 -1.78 -2.56
CA LEU A 143 0.82 -2.10 -1.67
C LEU A 143 1.22 -1.94 -0.20
N GLU A 144 2.27 -2.61 0.22
CA GLU A 144 2.74 -2.62 1.61
C GLU A 144 3.16 -1.24 2.09
N CYS A 145 4.05 -0.54 1.36
CA CYS A 145 4.55 0.77 1.78
C CYS A 145 3.45 1.84 1.68
N GLY A 146 2.60 1.75 0.65
CA GLY A 146 1.47 2.65 0.47
C GLY A 146 0.46 2.52 1.60
N PHE A 147 0.09 1.28 1.93
CA PHE A 147 -0.83 0.98 3.01
C PHE A 147 -0.24 1.33 4.38
N ALA A 148 1.01 0.97 4.65
CA ALA A 148 1.69 1.34 5.88
C ALA A 148 1.66 2.86 6.09
N TYR A 149 2.02 3.64 5.05
CA TYR A 149 1.95 5.10 5.14
C TYR A 149 0.52 5.61 5.40
N ALA A 150 -0.46 5.08 4.67
CA ALA A 150 -1.87 5.45 4.84
C ALA A 150 -2.37 5.18 6.27
N VAL A 151 -2.02 4.03 6.86
CA VAL A 151 -2.39 3.67 8.22
C VAL A 151 -1.68 4.54 9.25
N ILE A 152 -0.35 4.69 9.13
CA ILE A 152 0.47 5.48 10.05
C ILE A 152 -0.02 6.93 10.14
N ASP A 153 -0.24 7.58 9.00
CA ASP A 153 -0.74 8.96 8.96
C ASP A 153 -2.18 9.07 9.48
N THR A 154 -3.06 8.14 9.09
CA THR A 154 -4.47 8.14 9.51
C THR A 154 -4.62 7.95 11.03
N PHE A 155 -3.78 7.11 11.64
CA PHE A 155 -3.79 6.86 13.08
C PHE A 155 -2.86 7.79 13.88
N GLY A 156 -2.11 8.67 13.22
CA GLY A 156 -1.20 9.61 13.88
C GLY A 156 0.00 8.93 14.53
N PHE A 157 0.43 7.79 14.01
CA PHE A 157 1.64 7.11 14.46
C PHE A 157 2.89 7.80 13.91
N ASN A 158 3.99 7.72 14.65
CA ASN A 158 5.25 8.37 14.28
C ASN A 158 6.26 7.35 13.75
N LEU A 159 6.27 7.15 12.44
CA LEU A 159 7.29 6.38 11.71
C LEU A 159 7.81 7.19 10.53
N ASP A 160 9.11 7.21 10.33
CA ASP A 160 9.69 7.81 9.13
C ASP A 160 9.57 6.90 7.89
N ARG A 161 9.89 7.44 6.71
CA ARG A 161 9.81 6.70 5.43
C ARG A 161 10.76 5.50 5.36
N ILE A 162 11.91 5.56 6.03
CA ILE A 162 12.88 4.46 6.07
C ILE A 162 12.35 3.35 6.98
N GLU A 163 11.72 3.69 8.10
CA GLU A 163 11.07 2.75 8.98
C GLU A 163 9.88 2.05 8.32
N ILE A 164 9.12 2.78 7.49
CA ILE A 164 8.08 2.20 6.63
C ILE A 164 8.67 1.18 5.65
N ALA A 165 9.79 1.49 4.99
CA ALA A 165 10.44 0.55 4.10
C ALA A 165 10.88 -0.74 4.81
N LYS A 166 11.48 -0.59 6.00
CA LYS A 166 11.87 -1.73 6.86
C LYS A 166 10.66 -2.52 7.37
N LEU A 167 9.55 -1.84 7.65
CA LEU A 167 8.30 -2.47 8.06
C LEU A 167 7.76 -3.38 6.95
N GLY A 168 7.71 -2.88 5.70
CA GLY A 168 7.32 -3.69 4.54
C GLY A 168 8.23 -4.88 4.32
N GLN A 169 9.55 -4.69 4.39
CA GLN A 169 10.50 -5.81 4.26
C GLN A 169 10.27 -6.88 5.35
N MET A 170 10.05 -6.45 6.59
CA MET A 170 9.81 -7.38 7.70
C MET A 170 8.47 -8.13 7.53
N SER A 171 7.44 -7.46 6.99
CA SER A 171 6.16 -8.09 6.63
C SER A 171 6.35 -9.18 5.58
N GLU A 172 7.08 -8.91 4.49
CA GLU A 172 7.44 -9.93 3.50
C GLU A 172 8.17 -11.12 4.15
N HIS A 173 9.13 -10.84 5.03
CA HIS A 173 9.96 -11.88 5.64
C HIS A 173 9.21 -12.77 6.64
N ASN A 174 8.39 -12.17 7.49
CA ASN A 174 7.81 -12.84 8.66
C ASN A 174 6.36 -13.26 8.45
N PHE A 175 5.61 -12.54 7.62
CA PHE A 175 4.19 -12.81 7.37
C PHE A 175 4.00 -13.53 6.03
N MET A 176 4.61 -13.03 4.95
CA MET A 176 4.51 -13.65 3.62
C MET A 176 5.50 -14.80 3.41
N ASN A 177 6.50 -14.93 4.30
CA ASN A 177 7.61 -15.89 4.21
C ASN A 177 8.41 -15.76 2.88
N VAL A 178 8.56 -14.52 2.39
CA VAL A 178 9.34 -14.18 1.20
C VAL A 178 10.62 -13.46 1.65
N LYS A 179 11.79 -14.08 1.42
CA LYS A 179 13.08 -13.52 1.82
C LYS A 179 13.65 -12.60 0.73
N CYS A 180 13.17 -11.36 0.69
CA CYS A 180 13.58 -10.32 -0.26
C CYS A 180 14.64 -9.34 0.29
N GLY A 181 15.32 -8.61 -0.60
CA GLY A 181 16.11 -7.43 -0.22
C GLY A 181 15.22 -6.23 0.14
N ILE A 182 15.82 -5.09 0.52
CA ILE A 182 15.09 -3.88 0.92
C ILE A 182 14.83 -2.91 -0.25
N MET A 183 15.42 -3.16 -1.42
CA MET A 183 15.48 -2.19 -2.53
C MET A 183 14.10 -1.65 -2.89
N ASP A 184 13.13 -2.54 -3.07
CA ASP A 184 11.80 -2.21 -3.57
C ASP A 184 11.04 -1.33 -2.60
N GLN A 185 11.00 -1.74 -1.33
CA GLN A 185 10.36 -0.98 -0.27
C GLN A 185 11.06 0.37 -0.06
N PHE A 186 12.40 0.41 -0.13
CA PHE A 186 13.16 1.63 0.08
C PHE A 186 12.89 2.67 -1.01
N ILE A 187 12.95 2.31 -2.29
CA ILE A 187 12.70 3.26 -3.38
C ILE A 187 11.25 3.73 -3.41
N ILE A 188 10.30 2.85 -3.08
CA ILE A 188 8.87 3.20 -3.05
C ILE A 188 8.58 4.15 -1.88
N ALA A 189 9.12 3.88 -0.68
CA ALA A 189 8.86 4.71 0.48
C ALA A 189 9.61 6.05 0.45
N THR A 190 10.80 6.11 -0.14
CA THR A 190 11.67 7.31 -0.12
C THR A 190 11.72 8.06 -1.44
N GLY A 191 11.12 7.52 -2.50
CA GLY A 191 11.11 8.10 -3.83
C GLY A 191 10.56 9.53 -3.82
N LYS A 192 11.40 10.49 -4.22
CA LYS A 192 11.00 11.88 -4.39
C LYS A 192 10.66 12.14 -5.85
N LYS A 193 9.51 12.76 -6.11
CA LYS A 193 9.18 13.26 -7.45
C LYS A 193 10.28 14.26 -7.87
N LYS A 194 10.98 14.00 -8.97
CA LYS A 194 11.84 15.03 -9.57
C LYS A 194 10.94 16.18 -10.00
N SER A 195 11.03 17.32 -9.31
CA SER A 195 10.52 18.57 -9.84
C SER A 195 11.37 18.92 -11.06
N ARG A 196 10.76 18.99 -12.24
CA ARG A 196 11.39 19.69 -13.37
C ARG A 196 11.50 21.16 -12.95
N ARG A 197 12.67 21.60 -12.50
CA ARG A 197 13.03 23.00 -12.69
C ARG A 197 13.17 23.18 -14.19
N ALA A 198 12.27 23.97 -14.78
CA ALA A 198 12.56 24.57 -16.07
C ALA A 198 13.88 25.32 -15.89
N ALA A 199 14.96 24.77 -16.42
CA ALA A 199 16.16 25.53 -16.65
C ALA A 199 15.77 26.54 -17.73
N GLY A 200 15.58 27.80 -17.33
CA GLY A 200 15.52 28.90 -18.27
C GLY A 200 16.90 29.03 -18.92
N LEU A 201 16.90 28.86 -20.24
CA LEU A 201 17.78 29.53 -21.19
C LEU A 201 16.92 29.85 -22.42
#